data_AF-A0A439R3C7-F1
#
_entry.id   AF-A0A439R3C7-F1
#
_cell.length_a   1.000
_cell.length_b   1.000
_cell.length_c   1.000
_cell.angle_alpha   90.00
_cell.angle_beta   90.00
_cell.angle_gamma   90.00
#
_symmetry.space_group_name_H-M   'P 1'
#
loop_
_entity.id
_entity.type
_entity.pdbx_description
1 polymer ?
#
loop_
_entity_poly.entity_id
_entity_poly.type
_entity_poly.pdbx_seq_one_letter_code
_entity_poly.pdbx_strand_id
1 'polypeptide(L)' 'MPRGEIRTPAFMPVGTGGTVKAMYMDQVRGVGADIILGNTYHLMLRPGAERVARLGGLHEFARWPYPILTDSGGFQVMS' A
#
# COMPACT_ATOMS: atom_id res chain seq x y z
N MET A 1 -12.59 11.98 0.30
CA MET A 1 -13.72 11.03 0.19
C MET A 1 -13.22 9.62 0.49
N PRO A 2 -14.07 8.74 1.05
CA PRO A 2 -13.71 7.33 1.25
C PRO A 2 -13.36 6.67 -0.10
N ARG A 3 -12.34 5.81 -0.10
CA ARG A 3 -11.70 5.29 -1.33
C ARG A 3 -12.29 3.97 -1.85
N GLY A 4 -13.43 3.55 -1.31
CA GLY A 4 -14.13 2.33 -1.70
C GLY A 4 -14.66 1.54 -0.50
N GLU A 5 -15.38 0.46 -0.78
CA GLU A 5 -15.88 -0.50 0.20
C GLU A 5 -14.97 -1.73 0.26
N ILE A 6 -14.87 -2.35 1.44
CA ILE A 6 -14.04 -3.54 1.67
C ILE A 6 -14.96 -4.69 2.06
N ARG A 7 -14.99 -5.76 1.27
CA ARG A 7 -15.75 -6.97 1.60
C ARG A 7 -15.02 -7.77 2.66
N THR A 8 -15.71 -8.15 3.73
CA THR A 8 -15.13 -8.94 4.82
C THR A 8 -15.71 -10.36 4.85
N PRO A 9 -14.92 -11.39 5.20
CA PRO A 9 -13.50 -11.34 5.57
C PRO A 9 -12.59 -10.98 4.37
N ALA A 10 -11.55 -10.18 4.63
CA ALA A 10 -10.70 -9.59 3.60
C ALA A 10 -9.26 -10.15 3.66
N PHE A 11 -8.71 -10.54 2.52
CA PHE A 11 -7.28 -10.76 2.35
C PHE A 11 -6.62 -9.49 1.81
N MET A 12 -5.48 -9.09 2.40
CA MET A 12 -4.76 -7.87 2.03
C MET A 12 -3.39 -8.21 1.43
N PRO A 13 -3.21 -8.09 0.10
CA PRO A 13 -1.88 -8.22 -0.51
C PRO A 13 -0.91 -7.20 0.07
N VAL A 14 0.31 -7.63 0.40
CA VAL A 14 1.33 -6.78 1.02
C VAL A 14 2.17 -6.08 -0.03
N GLY A 15 2.10 -4.76 -0.04
CA GLY A 15 2.93 -3.86 -0.84
C GLY A 15 4.18 -3.42 -0.09
N THR A 16 5.36 -3.88 -0.54
CA THR A 16 6.66 -3.47 0.01
C THR A 16 7.26 -2.38 -0.87
N GLY A 17 7.48 -1.18 -0.31
CA GLY A 17 8.04 -0.06 -1.08
C GLY A 17 7.08 0.51 -2.14
N GLY A 18 5.76 0.37 -1.96
CA GLY A 18 4.75 0.96 -2.84
C GLY A 18 4.26 0.06 -3.98
N THR A 19 4.65 -1.22 -4.01
CA THR A 19 4.17 -2.21 -4.99
C THR A 19 3.95 -3.56 -4.33
N VAL A 20 2.93 -4.30 -4.79
CA VAL A 20 2.86 -5.76 -4.54
C VAL A 20 3.92 -6.41 -5.42
N LYS A 21 4.74 -7.30 -4.85
CA LYS A 21 5.87 -7.88 -5.58
C LYS A 21 5.39 -8.69 -6.78
N ALA A 22 6.03 -8.48 -7.94
CA ALA A 22 5.79 -9.18 -9.19
C ALA A 22 4.38 -9.03 -9.79
N MET A 23 3.59 -8.04 -9.36
CA MET A 23 2.26 -7.77 -9.93
C MET A 23 2.09 -6.28 -10.23
N TYR A 24 1.43 -5.99 -11.35
CA TYR A 24 0.87 -4.66 -11.58
C TYR A 24 -0.39 -4.47 -10.71
N MET A 25 -0.67 -3.24 -10.30
CA MET A 25 -1.76 -2.96 -9.36
C MET A 25 -3.16 -3.23 -9.94
N ASP A 26 -3.33 -3.12 -11.25
CA ASP A 26 -4.53 -3.56 -11.97
C ASP A 26 -4.73 -5.08 -11.89
N GLN A 27 -3.66 -5.87 -11.93
CA GLN A 27 -3.72 -7.32 -11.70
C GLN A 27 -4.11 -7.65 -10.26
N VAL A 28 -3.58 -6.90 -9.28
CA VAL A 28 -3.97 -7.01 -7.86
C VAL A 28 -5.47 -6.74 -7.70
N ARG A 29 -6.00 -5.73 -8.41
CA ARG A 29 -7.44 -5.48 -8.45
C ARG A 29 -8.20 -6.59 -9.17
N GLY A 30 -7.67 -7.10 -10.29
CA GLY A 30 -8.28 -8.13 -11.12
C GLY A 30 -8.48 -9.47 -10.40
N VAL A 31 -7.63 -9.80 -9.41
CA VAL A 31 -7.81 -10.98 -8.55
C VAL A 31 -8.78 -10.75 -7.39
N GLY A 32 -9.42 -9.57 -7.32
CA GLY A 32 -10.50 -9.29 -6.38
C GLY A 32 -10.09 -8.58 -5.10
N ALA A 33 -8.85 -8.06 -4.99
CA ALA A 33 -8.43 -7.31 -3.81
C ALA A 33 -9.17 -5.97 -3.72
N ASP A 34 -9.80 -5.72 -2.56
CA ASP A 34 -10.45 -4.44 -2.24
C ASP A 34 -9.52 -3.48 -1.50
N ILE A 35 -8.47 -4.00 -0.87
CA ILE A 35 -7.52 -3.26 -0.04
C ILE A 35 -6.13 -3.90 -0.13
N ILE A 36 -5.08 -3.09 -0.01
CA ILE A 36 -3.69 -3.54 0.12
C ILE A 36 -3.10 -3.07 1.46
N LEU A 37 -2.08 -3.79 1.93
CA LEU A 37 -1.27 -3.38 3.07
C LEU A 37 0.02 -2.72 2.59
N GLY A 38 0.22 -1.44 2.92
CA GLY A 38 1.45 -0.71 2.65
C GLY A 38 2.43 -0.82 3.81
N ASN A 39 3.64 -1.30 3.55
CA ASN A 39 4.66 -1.38 4.58
C ASN A 39 5.38 -0.04 4.79
N THR A 40 5.19 0.55 5.97
CA THR A 40 5.65 1.92 6.25
C THR A 40 7.16 1.97 6.47
N TYR A 41 7.77 0.92 7.02
CA TYR A 41 9.22 0.86 7.26
C TYR A 41 10.01 1.07 5.97
N HIS A 42 9.69 0.31 4.92
CA HIS A 42 10.39 0.45 3.64
C HIS A 42 10.10 1.80 2.98
N LEU A 43 8.85 2.28 3.01
CA LEU A 43 8.47 3.57 2.44
C LEU A 43 9.17 4.75 3.13
N MET A 44 9.38 4.67 4.44
CA MET A 44 10.07 5.68 5.24
C MET A 44 11.57 5.74 4.92
N LEU A 45 12.20 4.59 4.66
CA LEU A 45 13.64 4.54 4.35
C LEU A 45 13.93 4.93 2.89
N ARG A 46 13.14 4.43 1.94
CA ARG A 46 13.24 4.75 0.51
C ARG A 46 11.86 4.57 -0.13
N PRO A 47 11.25 5.60 -0.73
CA PRO A 47 11.78 6.91 -1.10
C PRO A 47 11.76 8.00 0.00
N GLY A 48 11.17 7.72 1.17
CA GLY A 48 10.97 8.68 2.26
C GLY A 48 9.56 9.29 2.24
N ALA A 49 8.96 9.45 3.43
CA ALA A 49 7.56 9.91 3.57
C ALA A 49 7.30 11.29 2.94
N GLU A 50 8.21 12.25 3.13
CA GLU A 50 8.10 13.59 2.53
C GLU A 50 8.15 13.54 1.00
N ARG A 51 8.96 12.64 0.43
CA ARG A 51 9.05 12.46 -1.02
C ARG A 51 7.76 11.84 -1.56
N VAL A 52 7.19 10.85 -0.87
CA VAL A 52 5.88 10.28 -1.22
C VAL A 52 4.79 11.36 -1.18
N ALA A 53 4.77 12.19 -0.14
CA ALA A 53 3.82 13.29 -0.02
C ALA A 53 3.94 14.29 -1.18
N ARG A 54 5.16 14.69 -1.55
CA ARG A 54 5.43 15.58 -2.69
C ARG A 54 5.02 15.01 -4.04
N LEU A 55 4.98 13.68 -4.17
CA LEU A 55 4.58 12.98 -5.40
C LEU A 55 3.06 12.72 -5.48
N GLY A 56 2.25 13.36 -4.63
CA GLY A 56 0.78 13.18 -4.62
C GLY A 56 0.28 12.17 -3.57
N GLY A 57 1.16 11.70 -2.69
CA GLY A 57 0.82 10.74 -1.63
C GLY A 57 0.88 9.29 -2.09
N LEU A 58 0.66 8.37 -1.15
CA LEU A 58 0.89 6.95 -1.36
C LEU A 58 -0.01 6.32 -2.43
N HIS A 59 -1.23 6.81 -2.59
CA HIS A 59 -2.17 6.31 -3.59
C HIS A 59 -1.69 6.62 -5.01
N GLU A 60 -1.26 7.85 -5.26
CA GLU A 60 -0.70 8.26 -6.56
C GLU A 60 0.64 7.55 -6.82
N PHE A 61 1.49 7.48 -5.80
CA PHE A 61 2.78 6.81 -5.90
C PHE A 61 2.65 5.31 -6.24
N ALA A 62 1.72 4.62 -5.58
CA ALA A 62 1.46 3.20 -5.82
C ALA A 62 0.52 2.97 -7.01
N ARG A 63 -0.06 4.01 -7.62
CA ARG A 63 -1.15 3.89 -8.62
C ARG A 63 -2.31 3.02 -8.14
N TRP A 64 -2.67 3.17 -6.87
CA TRP A 64 -3.75 2.43 -6.24
C TRP A 64 -4.81 3.40 -5.72
N PRO A 65 -5.96 3.53 -6.40
CA PRO A 65 -6.99 4.49 -6.00
C PRO A 65 -7.88 3.98 -4.84
N TYR A 66 -7.80 2.69 -4.50
CA TYR A 66 -8.62 2.02 -3.49
C TYR A 66 -7.98 2.11 -2.08
N PRO A 67 -8.61 1.60 -1.01
CA PRO A 67 -8.06 1.65 0.34
C PRO A 67 -6.65 1.04 0.47
N ILE A 68 -5.83 1.68 1.31
CA ILE A 68 -4.51 1.21 1.74
C ILE A 68 -4.50 1.21 3.27
N LEU A 69 -4.18 0.07 3.87
CA LEU A 69 -3.84 0.00 5.29
C LEU A 69 -2.33 0.11 5.43
N THR A 70 -1.84 1.10 6.18
CA THR A 70 -0.41 1.22 6.49
C THR A 70 -0.12 0.58 7.83
N ASP A 71 0.90 -0.28 7.90
CA ASP A 71 1.42 -0.72 9.20
C ASP A 71 2.20 0.41 9.90
N SER A 72 2.58 0.21 11.16
CA SER A 72 3.37 1.18 11.91
C SER A 72 4.88 1.05 11.67
N GLY A 73 5.35 0.04 10.93
CA GLY A 73 6.76 -0.31 10.78
C GLY A 73 7.45 -0.89 12.04
N GLY A 74 6.80 -0.88 13.21
CA GLY A 74 7.43 -1.28 14.48
C GLY A 74 7.86 -2.75 14.54
N PHE A 75 7.19 -3.65 13.81
CA PHE A 75 7.59 -5.06 13.75
C PHE A 75 8.95 -5.25 13.07
N GLN A 76 9.22 -4.53 11.97
CA GLN A 76 10.49 -4.65 11.23
C GLN A 76 11.66 -3.91 11.87
N VAL A 77 11.40 -2.95 12.75
CA VAL A 77 12.46 -2.33 13.56
C VAL A 77 13.06 -3.33 14.56
N MET A 78 12.29 -4.35 14.93
CA MET A 78 12.65 -5.34 15.95
C MET A 78 13.11 -6.70 15.39
N SER A 79 13.05 -6.90 14.06
CA SER A 79 13.35 -8.17 13.36
C SER A 79 14.59 -8.05 12.48
#